data_AF-A0A139I6I6-F1
#
_entry.id   AF-A0A139I6I6-F1
#
_cell.length_a   1.000
_cell.length_b   1.000
_cell.length_c   1.000
_cell.angle_alpha   90.00
_cell.angle_beta   90.00
_cell.angle_gamma   90.00
#
_symmetry.space_group_name_H-M   'P 1'
#
loop_
_entity.id
_entity.type
_entity.pdbx_description
1 polymer ?
#
loop_
_entity_poly.entity_id
_entity_poly.type
_entity_poly.pdbx_seq_one_letter_code
_entity_poly.pdbx_strand_id
1 'polypeptide(L)'
;MDDMSELDRLESGMHELEPIPTDDLPNDANEKPPAAPRRSTTGLGLSQHSAIWYLARVQKYSTYVFSAFATMHITNTSIIPLITQSVPASEPYLLLTRPYYQGALEPIMVALPLWGHILSGVAIRVLRRNQNAKRYGEAHSRENKASFFTKFWPKVSGTSKLGYAFIPLIFGHMVINRATPKSYPGGSSNINLDYVSHAFARHPAISFAGFTALLTVGCWHITWGWAKWLGWTPDQSTQMGTKRELSKKRRWYIINGIAAAATVLWMAGSFGVIARGGEALGWVGRQYDEMYKSIPIVGRWMQICRDRHSYLSLIVILIAVGLATGISVIIFADIDSTIDIDTFGRSIHES
;
A
#
# COMPACT_ATOMS: atom_id res chain seq x y z
N MET A 1 -44.60 38.37 28.00
CA MET A 1 -44.33 37.69 26.71
C MET A 1 -42.90 38.01 26.25
N ASP A 2 -41.91 37.97 27.15
CA ASP A 2 -40.50 38.30 26.82
C ASP A 2 -39.53 37.13 27.11
N ASP A 3 -40.03 36.00 27.60
CA ASP A 3 -39.20 34.90 28.13
C ASP A 3 -38.86 33.84 27.07
N MET A 4 -39.52 33.87 25.90
CA MET A 4 -39.31 32.89 24.83
C MET A 4 -38.18 33.27 23.85
N SER A 5 -37.71 34.53 23.85
CA SER A 5 -36.66 34.96 22.92
C SER A 5 -35.23 34.70 23.39
N GLU A 6 -35.03 34.50 24.70
CA GLU A 6 -33.70 34.15 25.24
C GLU A 6 -33.37 32.67 25.01
N LEU A 7 -34.38 31.79 25.08
CA LEU A 7 -34.20 30.36 24.83
C LEU A 7 -33.81 30.07 23.37
N ASP A 8 -34.42 30.75 22.39
CA ASP A 8 -34.03 30.65 20.97
C ASP A 8 -32.60 31.16 20.70
N ARG A 9 -32.11 32.12 21.50
CA ARG A 9 -30.75 32.65 21.37
C ARG A 9 -29.69 31.69 21.90
N LEU A 10 -30.00 30.93 22.95
CA LEU A 10 -29.09 29.95 23.54
C LEU A 10 -28.92 28.69 22.67
N GLU A 11 -29.93 28.30 21.89
CA GLU A 11 -29.85 27.15 20.97
C GLU A 11 -29.06 27.42 19.68
N SER A 12 -28.92 28.67 19.23
CA SER A 12 -28.31 28.97 17.92
C SER A 12 -26.77 28.99 17.87
N GLY A 13 -26.08 28.83 19.01
CA GLY A 13 -24.62 28.59 19.07
C GLY A 13 -23.71 29.64 18.43
N MET A 14 -24.23 30.80 18.02
CA MET A 14 -23.46 31.91 17.46
C MET A 14 -23.48 33.09 18.44
N HIS A 15 -22.35 33.28 19.12
CA HIS A 15 -22.13 34.48 19.91
C HIS A 15 -21.56 35.55 18.97
N GLU A 16 -22.39 36.54 18.62
CA GLU A 16 -21.94 37.72 17.89
C GLU A 16 -21.04 38.54 18.83
N LEU A 17 -19.73 38.56 18.53
CA LEU A 17 -18.78 39.38 19.26
C LEU A 17 -18.91 40.80 18.75
N GLU A 18 -19.21 41.75 19.65
CA GLU A 18 -19.19 43.16 19.31
C GLU A 18 -17.81 43.57 18.77
N PRO A 19 -17.75 44.33 17.66
CA PRO A 19 -16.48 44.80 17.14
C PRO A 19 -15.82 45.74 18.17
N ILE A 20 -14.58 45.43 18.53
CA ILE A 20 -13.77 46.25 19.44
C ILE A 20 -13.59 47.64 18.80
N PRO A 21 -13.92 48.73 19.51
CA PRO A 21 -13.67 50.09 19.02
C PRO A 21 -12.18 50.30 18.74
N THR A 22 -11.83 50.73 17.54
CA THR A 22 -10.44 50.94 17.10
C THR A 22 -9.82 52.26 17.55
N ASP A 23 -10.51 53.04 18.39
CA ASP A 23 -10.13 54.43 18.65
C ASP A 23 -9.29 54.65 19.92
N ASP A 24 -9.09 53.61 20.74
CA ASP A 24 -8.34 53.70 22.02
C ASP A 24 -7.06 52.85 22.05
N LEU A 25 -6.23 52.89 21.00
CA LEU A 25 -4.86 52.39 21.09
C LEU A 25 -3.92 53.55 21.52
N PRO A 26 -3.22 53.43 22.67
CA PRO A 26 -2.13 54.34 23.00
C PRO A 26 -1.10 54.31 21.88
N ASN A 27 -0.69 55.49 21.43
CA ASN A 27 0.34 55.67 20.41
C ASN A 27 1.72 55.27 20.98
N ASP A 28 1.98 53.97 21.11
CA ASP A 28 3.29 53.42 21.47
C ASP A 28 4.21 53.42 20.25
N ALA A 29 4.58 54.62 19.81
CA ALA A 29 5.54 54.87 18.74
C ALA A 29 7.00 54.51 19.11
N ASN A 30 7.21 53.54 20.00
CA ASN A 30 8.55 53.09 20.41
C ASN A 30 8.70 51.57 20.56
N GLU A 31 7.74 50.78 20.05
CA GLU A 31 7.97 49.34 19.88
C GLU A 31 8.75 49.07 18.58
N LYS A 32 10.00 48.65 18.78
CA LYS A 32 10.85 48.06 17.74
C LYS A 32 10.02 47.04 16.95
N PRO A 33 9.94 47.11 15.61
CA PRO A 33 9.08 46.21 14.84
C PRO A 33 9.43 44.76 15.20
N PRO A 34 8.44 43.88 15.43
CA PRO A 34 8.71 42.48 15.72
C PRO A 34 9.57 41.94 14.59
N ALA A 35 10.74 41.43 14.96
CA ALA A 35 11.71 40.92 14.00
C ALA A 35 10.98 39.96 13.06
N ALA A 36 11.01 40.27 11.75
CA ALA A 36 10.41 39.44 10.72
C ALA A 36 10.77 37.98 10.97
N PRO A 37 9.82 37.03 10.83
CA PRO A 37 10.07 35.63 11.16
C PRO A 37 11.32 35.19 10.42
N ARG A 38 12.38 34.87 11.19
CA ARG A 38 13.64 34.36 10.65
C ARG A 38 13.28 33.20 9.75
N ARG A 39 13.33 33.42 8.44
CA ARG A 39 13.27 32.34 7.45
C ARG A 39 14.45 31.45 7.78
N SER A 40 14.16 30.33 8.43
CA SER A 40 15.11 29.28 8.72
C SER A 40 15.67 28.79 7.39
N THR A 41 16.77 29.40 6.96
CA THR A 41 17.59 28.91 5.88
C THR A 41 18.44 27.82 6.49
N THR A 42 17.97 26.58 6.40
CA THR A 42 18.83 25.40 6.57
C THR A 42 20.04 25.60 5.65
N GLY A 43 21.24 25.68 6.21
CA GLY A 43 22.48 26.20 5.61
C GLY A 43 23.09 25.42 4.44
N LEU A 44 22.27 24.85 3.56
CA LEU A 44 22.67 24.03 2.40
C LEU A 44 22.12 24.55 1.05
N GLY A 45 21.56 25.76 0.99
CA GLY A 45 21.18 26.38 -0.29
C GLY A 45 20.00 25.73 -1.04
N LEU A 46 19.31 24.72 -0.47
CA LEU A 46 18.06 24.13 -1.02
C LEU A 46 16.82 25.04 -0.83
N SER A 47 16.97 26.35 -0.96
CA SER A 47 16.03 27.35 -0.41
C SER A 47 14.69 27.53 -1.15
N GLN A 48 14.41 26.75 -2.21
CA GLN A 48 13.12 26.86 -2.93
C GLN A 48 12.13 25.72 -2.67
N HIS A 49 12.57 24.55 -2.21
CA HIS A 49 11.70 23.37 -2.09
C HIS A 49 11.83 22.70 -0.72
N SER A 50 10.68 22.43 -0.09
CA SER A 50 10.63 21.78 1.23
C SER A 50 11.08 20.32 1.15
N ALA A 51 11.54 19.73 2.26
CA ALA A 51 11.85 18.30 2.32
C ALA A 51 10.67 17.42 1.86
N ILE A 52 9.43 17.82 2.17
CA ILE A 52 8.21 17.15 1.71
C ILE A 52 8.10 17.17 0.19
N TRP A 53 8.53 18.24 -0.47
CA TRP A 53 8.53 18.34 -1.92
C TRP A 53 9.43 17.28 -2.55
N TYR A 54 10.68 17.14 -2.07
CA TYR A 54 11.63 16.14 -2.60
C TYR A 54 11.18 14.72 -2.31
N LEU A 55 10.78 14.44 -1.07
CA LEU A 55 10.27 13.12 -0.70
C LEU A 55 9.04 12.75 -1.53
N ALA A 56 8.12 13.69 -1.73
CA ALA A 56 6.95 13.46 -2.58
C ALA A 56 7.37 13.11 -4.01
N ARG A 57 8.40 13.75 -4.57
CA ARG A 57 8.94 13.40 -5.90
C ARG A 57 9.58 12.01 -5.92
N VAL A 58 10.34 11.63 -4.89
CA VAL A 58 10.94 10.30 -4.81
C VAL A 58 9.86 9.22 -4.75
N GLN A 59 8.85 9.40 -3.89
CA GLN A 59 7.71 8.48 -3.80
C GLN A 59 6.95 8.39 -5.13
N LYS A 60 6.78 9.55 -5.77
CA LYS A 60 6.06 9.76 -7.03
C LYS A 60 6.78 9.06 -8.19
N TYR A 61 8.03 9.41 -8.46
CA TYR A 61 8.75 8.94 -9.65
C TYR A 61 9.27 7.51 -9.55
N SER A 62 9.44 6.96 -8.35
CA SER A 62 9.77 5.54 -8.16
C SER A 62 8.72 4.59 -8.76
N THR A 63 7.47 5.02 -8.90
CA THR A 63 6.38 4.18 -9.45
C THR A 63 6.58 3.83 -10.93
N TYR A 64 7.28 4.68 -11.70
CA TYR A 64 7.57 4.40 -13.10
C TYR A 64 8.46 3.17 -13.26
N VAL A 65 9.49 3.08 -12.42
CA VAL A 65 10.42 1.94 -12.44
C VAL A 65 9.69 0.65 -12.04
N PHE A 66 8.84 0.69 -11.01
CA PHE A 66 8.02 -0.47 -10.67
C PHE A 66 7.01 -0.83 -11.75
N SER A 67 6.48 0.13 -12.50
CA SER A 67 5.51 -0.16 -13.55
C SER A 67 6.19 -0.88 -14.72
N ALA A 68 7.38 -0.43 -15.11
CA ALA A 68 8.21 -1.15 -16.08
C ALA A 68 8.56 -2.56 -15.59
N PHE A 69 9.02 -2.68 -14.33
CA PHE A 69 9.32 -3.97 -13.72
C PHE A 69 8.08 -4.88 -13.67
N ALA A 70 6.94 -4.39 -13.18
CA ALA A 70 5.70 -5.14 -13.07
C ALA A 70 5.20 -5.62 -14.44
N THR A 71 5.35 -4.80 -15.49
CA THR A 71 4.99 -5.18 -16.87
C THR A 71 5.86 -6.34 -17.35
N MET A 72 7.18 -6.26 -17.19
CA MET A 72 8.07 -7.38 -17.54
C MET A 72 7.76 -8.60 -16.68
N HIS A 73 7.46 -8.41 -15.40
CA HIS A 73 7.21 -9.49 -14.45
C HIS A 73 5.90 -10.23 -14.76
N ILE A 74 4.78 -9.53 -14.94
CA ILE A 74 3.50 -10.15 -15.34
C ILE A 74 3.60 -10.81 -16.72
N THR A 75 4.37 -10.23 -17.64
CA THR A 75 4.58 -10.83 -18.96
C THR A 75 5.22 -12.21 -18.84
N ASN A 76 6.30 -12.34 -18.08
CA ASN A 76 7.03 -13.60 -17.97
C ASN A 76 6.42 -14.60 -16.97
N THR A 77 5.75 -14.11 -15.93
CA THR A 77 5.19 -14.98 -14.86
C THR A 77 3.70 -15.24 -15.02
N SER A 78 3.08 -14.71 -16.08
CA SER A 78 1.67 -14.94 -16.34
C SER A 78 1.34 -15.01 -17.83
N ILE A 79 1.54 -13.93 -18.59
CA ILE A 79 1.06 -13.85 -19.98
C ILE A 79 1.73 -14.90 -20.87
N ILE A 80 3.06 -14.99 -20.84
CA ILE A 80 3.80 -15.98 -21.64
C ILE A 80 3.42 -17.41 -21.24
N PRO A 81 3.47 -17.80 -19.95
CA PRO A 81 2.95 -19.10 -19.51
C PRO A 81 1.52 -19.38 -19.98
N LEU A 82 0.63 -18.37 -19.92
CA LEU A 82 -0.75 -18.50 -20.36
C LEU A 82 -0.87 -18.68 -21.88
N ILE A 83 0.03 -18.14 -22.68
CA ILE A 83 0.03 -18.33 -24.14
C ILE A 83 0.64 -19.69 -24.50
N THR A 84 1.77 -20.04 -23.89
CA THR A 84 2.51 -21.28 -24.21
C THR A 84 1.88 -22.51 -23.58
N GLN A 85 1.06 -22.34 -22.53
CA GLN A 85 0.46 -23.40 -21.72
C GLN A 85 1.49 -24.40 -21.18
N SER A 86 2.75 -23.97 -21.02
CA SER A 86 3.86 -24.85 -20.66
C SER A 86 4.97 -24.10 -19.92
N VAL A 87 5.39 -24.67 -18.79
CA VAL A 87 6.52 -24.16 -18.00
C VAL A 87 7.83 -24.26 -18.79
N PRO A 88 8.26 -25.43 -19.31
CA PRO A 88 9.50 -25.54 -20.09
C PRO A 88 9.55 -24.62 -21.33
N ALA A 89 8.41 -24.41 -22.00
CA ALA A 89 8.35 -23.52 -23.17
C ALA A 89 8.49 -22.04 -22.80
N SER A 90 8.21 -21.68 -21.55
CA SER A 90 8.25 -20.30 -21.05
C SER A 90 9.61 -19.90 -20.47
N GLU A 91 10.40 -20.87 -20.00
CA GLU A 91 11.72 -20.64 -19.38
C GLU A 91 12.68 -19.78 -20.23
N PRO A 92 12.82 -19.99 -21.56
CA PRO A 92 13.74 -19.18 -22.35
C PRO A 92 13.41 -17.69 -22.33
N TYR A 93 12.13 -17.33 -22.19
CA TYR A 93 11.70 -15.93 -22.15
C TYR A 93 12.06 -15.23 -20.84
N LEU A 94 12.13 -15.97 -19.71
CA LEU A 94 12.65 -15.42 -18.46
C LEU A 94 14.11 -14.96 -18.61
N LEU A 95 14.91 -15.69 -19.39
CA LEU A 95 16.33 -15.36 -19.60
C LEU A 95 16.51 -14.00 -20.28
N LEU A 96 15.58 -13.61 -21.16
CA LEU A 96 15.63 -12.32 -21.87
C LEU A 96 15.58 -11.13 -20.89
N THR A 97 14.87 -11.30 -19.79
CA THR A 97 14.64 -10.21 -18.84
C THR A 97 15.52 -10.32 -17.58
N ARG A 98 16.19 -11.47 -17.40
CA ARG A 98 17.17 -11.75 -16.33
C ARG A 98 18.24 -10.67 -16.15
N PRO A 99 18.85 -10.07 -17.20
CA PRO A 99 19.86 -9.04 -17.01
C PRO A 99 19.34 -7.79 -16.27
N TYR A 100 18.07 -7.44 -16.46
CA TYR A 100 17.49 -6.19 -15.94
C TYR A 100 17.12 -6.25 -14.46
N TYR A 101 16.75 -7.42 -13.94
CA TYR A 101 16.32 -7.56 -12.55
C TYR A 101 17.06 -8.64 -11.75
N GLN A 102 17.92 -9.45 -12.39
CA GLN A 102 18.79 -10.42 -11.71
C GLN A 102 20.29 -10.15 -11.89
N GLY A 103 20.68 -9.19 -12.73
CA GLY A 103 22.07 -8.81 -12.99
C GLY A 103 22.57 -7.65 -12.12
N ALA A 104 23.67 -7.02 -12.54
CA ALA A 104 24.33 -5.93 -11.82
C ALA A 104 23.44 -4.68 -11.61
N LEU A 105 22.38 -4.52 -12.41
CA LEU A 105 21.47 -3.37 -12.33
C LEU A 105 20.35 -3.53 -11.29
N GLU A 106 20.15 -4.73 -10.73
CA GLU A 106 19.08 -5.02 -9.76
C GLU A 106 19.03 -4.02 -8.57
N PRO A 107 20.15 -3.65 -7.90
CA PRO A 107 20.08 -2.73 -6.77
C PRO A 107 19.55 -1.35 -7.16
N ILE A 108 19.86 -0.89 -8.37
CA ILE A 108 19.48 0.43 -8.86
C ILE A 108 18.06 0.42 -9.43
N MET A 109 17.66 -0.67 -10.09
CA MET A 109 16.37 -0.77 -10.77
C MET A 109 15.25 -1.27 -9.84
N VAL A 110 15.57 -2.01 -8.79
CA VAL A 110 14.55 -2.64 -7.92
C VAL A 110 14.71 -2.17 -6.49
N ALA A 111 15.88 -2.36 -5.87
CA ALA A 111 16.05 -2.10 -4.44
C ALA A 111 15.98 -0.60 -4.10
N LEU A 112 16.67 0.26 -4.85
CA LEU A 112 16.70 1.69 -4.60
C LEU A 112 15.33 2.35 -4.78
N PRO A 113 14.57 2.10 -5.87
CA PRO A 113 13.20 2.58 -5.99
C PRO A 113 12.32 2.03 -4.88
N LEU A 114 12.46 0.75 -4.49
CA LEU A 114 11.67 0.11 -3.42
C LEU A 114 11.82 0.83 -2.09
N TRP A 115 13.06 0.97 -1.63
CA TRP A 115 13.35 1.71 -0.41
C TRP A 115 12.96 3.17 -0.52
N GLY A 116 13.26 3.80 -1.66
CA GLY A 116 12.86 5.17 -1.95
C GLY A 116 11.35 5.36 -1.79
N HIS A 117 10.53 4.49 -2.36
CA HIS A 117 9.07 4.57 -2.31
C HIS A 117 8.52 4.37 -0.90
N ILE A 118 8.98 3.34 -0.19
CA ILE A 118 8.52 3.00 1.15
C ILE A 118 8.94 4.11 2.14
N LEU A 119 10.23 4.43 2.18
CA LEU A 119 10.79 5.37 3.15
C LEU A 119 10.26 6.78 2.90
N SER A 120 10.21 7.26 1.66
CA SER A 120 9.65 8.57 1.35
C SER A 120 8.16 8.65 1.70
N GLY A 121 7.39 7.60 1.42
CA GLY A 121 5.98 7.53 1.81
C GLY A 121 5.80 7.64 3.32
N VAL A 122 6.55 6.87 4.10
CA VAL A 122 6.49 6.94 5.58
C VAL A 122 6.92 8.32 6.07
N ALA A 123 8.04 8.84 5.57
CA ALA A 123 8.59 10.13 5.96
C ALA A 123 7.61 11.30 5.69
N ILE A 124 6.97 11.35 4.51
CA ILE A 124 6.00 12.41 4.18
C ILE A 124 4.85 12.43 5.19
N ARG A 125 4.35 11.26 5.60
CA ARG A 125 3.23 11.16 6.54
C ARG A 125 3.62 11.69 7.92
N VAL A 126 4.80 11.31 8.42
CA VAL A 126 5.35 11.80 9.69
C VAL A 126 5.59 13.31 9.62
N LEU A 127 6.21 13.81 8.54
CA LEU A 127 6.51 15.24 8.37
C LEU A 127 5.26 16.10 8.27
N ARG A 128 4.26 15.70 7.47
CA ARG A 128 2.99 16.43 7.36
C ARG A 128 2.24 16.49 8.69
N ARG A 129 2.23 15.39 9.43
CA ARG A 129 1.65 15.36 10.78
C ARG A 129 2.37 16.34 11.70
N ASN A 130 3.70 16.27 11.75
CA ASN A 130 4.51 17.14 12.61
C ASN A 130 4.31 18.63 12.27
N GLN A 131 4.15 18.96 10.99
CA GLN A 131 3.80 20.32 10.56
C GLN A 131 2.39 20.73 10.98
N ASN A 132 1.40 19.84 10.86
CA ASN A 132 0.03 20.12 11.31
C ASN A 132 -0.03 20.31 12.82
N ALA A 133 0.65 19.47 13.61
CA ALA A 133 0.70 19.60 15.06
C ALA A 133 1.35 20.92 15.53
N LYS A 134 2.34 21.41 14.78
CA LYS A 134 2.95 22.73 15.03
C LYS A 134 2.01 23.89 14.68
N ARG A 135 1.18 23.74 13.63
CA ARG A 135 0.25 24.79 13.18
C ARG A 135 -0.99 24.91 14.06
N TYR A 136 -1.51 23.79 14.54
CA TYR A 136 -2.77 23.75 15.32
C TYR A 136 -2.54 23.65 16.84
N GLY A 137 -1.34 23.97 17.34
CA GLY A 137 -1.06 24.02 18.79
C GLY A 137 -0.97 22.67 19.51
N GLU A 138 -1.30 21.55 18.86
CA GLU A 138 -1.29 20.21 19.46
C GLU A 138 0.11 19.74 19.89
N ALA A 139 1.19 20.33 19.37
CA ALA A 139 2.58 19.94 19.67
C ALA A 139 2.96 20.03 21.16
N HIS A 140 2.22 20.81 21.97
CA HIS A 140 2.54 21.08 23.38
C HIS A 140 1.56 20.48 24.41
N SER A 141 0.53 19.74 24.00
CA SER A 141 -0.38 19.09 24.95
C SER A 141 0.31 17.92 25.69
N ARG A 142 0.20 17.88 27.04
CA ARG A 142 0.74 16.81 27.91
C ARG A 142 0.27 15.41 27.49
N GLU A 143 -0.93 15.30 26.93
CA GLU A 143 -1.48 14.05 26.40
C GLU A 143 -0.76 13.55 25.14
N ASN A 144 -0.20 14.46 24.32
CA ASN A 144 0.47 14.11 23.07
C ASN A 144 1.87 13.49 23.30
N LYS A 145 2.50 13.77 24.45
CA LYS A 145 3.76 13.11 24.87
C LYS A 145 3.54 11.69 25.39
N ALA A 146 2.36 11.38 25.92
CA ALA A 146 2.09 10.13 26.64
C ALA A 146 1.70 8.95 25.73
N SER A 147 1.31 9.18 24.47
CA SER A 147 0.92 8.10 23.56
C SER A 147 1.69 8.12 22.23
N PHE A 148 2.83 7.44 22.23
CA PHE A 148 3.61 7.17 21.02
C PHE A 148 2.93 6.17 20.08
N PHE A 149 2.08 5.25 20.56
CA PHE A 149 1.50 4.20 19.73
C PHE A 149 0.04 4.45 19.32
N THR A 150 -0.77 5.15 20.13
CA THR A 150 -2.18 5.40 19.78
C THR A 150 -2.41 6.75 19.11
N LYS A 151 -1.59 7.77 19.43
CA LYS A 151 -1.77 9.12 18.87
C LYS A 151 -0.78 9.43 17.75
N PHE A 152 0.44 8.88 17.72
CA PHE A 152 1.49 9.22 16.73
C PHE A 152 1.14 8.90 15.27
N TRP A 153 0.44 7.78 15.01
CA TRP A 153 0.25 7.33 13.64
C TRP A 153 -0.74 8.25 12.89
N PRO A 154 -0.37 8.82 11.73
CA PRO A 154 -1.28 9.65 10.95
C PRO A 154 -2.40 8.81 10.34
N LYS A 155 -3.57 9.42 10.08
CA LYS A 155 -4.67 8.77 9.35
C LYS A 155 -4.15 8.20 8.03
N VAL A 156 -4.33 6.89 7.83
CA VAL A 156 -3.85 6.17 6.65
C VAL A 156 -4.95 6.05 5.62
N SER A 157 -4.65 6.43 4.37
CA SER A 157 -5.59 6.20 3.26
C SER A 157 -5.72 4.69 2.95
N GLY A 158 -6.81 4.27 2.30
CA GLY A 158 -7.00 2.88 1.86
C GLY A 158 -5.80 2.32 1.07
N THR A 159 -5.29 3.09 0.09
CA THR A 159 -4.06 2.73 -0.65
C THR A 159 -2.83 2.55 0.25
N SER A 160 -2.76 3.30 1.36
CA SER A 160 -1.66 3.17 2.33
C SER A 160 -1.81 1.90 3.18
N LYS A 161 -3.04 1.56 3.61
CA LYS A 161 -3.34 0.30 4.30
C LYS A 161 -2.88 -0.89 3.44
N LEU A 162 -3.25 -0.89 2.15
CA LEU A 162 -2.79 -1.88 1.18
C LEU A 162 -1.26 -1.90 1.04
N GLY A 163 -0.61 -0.74 1.01
CA GLY A 163 0.86 -0.65 0.95
C GLY A 163 1.54 -1.30 2.16
N TYR A 164 1.03 -1.07 3.37
CA TYR A 164 1.57 -1.70 4.58
C TYR A 164 1.35 -3.21 4.59
N ALA A 165 0.20 -3.69 4.14
CA ALA A 165 -0.05 -5.12 3.95
C ALA A 165 0.85 -5.74 2.87
N PHE A 166 1.21 -4.96 1.83
CA PHE A 166 2.04 -5.43 0.73
C PHE A 166 3.52 -5.60 1.11
N ILE A 167 4.04 -4.79 2.05
CA ILE A 167 5.45 -4.85 2.50
C ILE A 167 5.89 -6.27 2.93
N PRO A 168 5.24 -6.95 3.88
CA PRO A 168 5.66 -8.29 4.28
C PRO A 168 5.51 -9.32 3.15
N LEU A 169 4.50 -9.16 2.30
CA LEU A 169 4.26 -10.06 1.16
C LEU A 169 5.37 -9.95 0.11
N ILE A 170 5.71 -8.72 -0.31
CA ILE A 170 6.77 -8.49 -1.31
C ILE A 170 8.15 -8.83 -0.72
N PHE A 171 8.39 -8.54 0.56
CA PHE A 171 9.65 -8.90 1.21
C PHE A 171 9.80 -10.42 1.31
N GLY A 172 8.75 -11.14 1.71
CA GLY A 172 8.74 -12.61 1.70
C GLY A 172 8.99 -13.16 0.29
N HIS A 173 8.32 -12.61 -0.73
CA HIS A 173 8.54 -12.96 -2.12
C HIS A 173 10.00 -12.74 -2.55
N MET A 174 10.62 -11.61 -2.19
CA MET A 174 12.03 -11.31 -2.46
C MET A 174 12.98 -12.24 -1.70
N VAL A 175 12.68 -12.60 -0.44
CA VAL A 175 13.53 -13.52 0.31
C VAL A 175 13.55 -14.88 -0.38
N ILE A 176 12.37 -15.44 -0.68
CA ILE A 176 12.22 -16.76 -1.28
C ILE A 176 12.81 -16.79 -2.70
N ASN A 177 12.46 -15.82 -3.54
CA ASN A 177 12.79 -15.82 -4.97
C ASN A 177 14.00 -14.95 -5.32
N ARG A 178 14.78 -14.50 -4.33
CA ARG A 178 15.99 -13.72 -4.61
C ARG A 178 17.09 -13.87 -3.57
N ALA A 179 16.79 -13.66 -2.29
CA ALA A 179 17.82 -13.70 -1.25
C ALA A 179 18.31 -15.13 -1.01
N THR A 180 17.39 -16.08 -0.86
CA THR A 180 17.73 -17.49 -0.61
C THR A 180 18.57 -18.09 -1.73
N PRO A 181 18.18 -18.01 -3.03
CA PRO A 181 18.96 -18.69 -4.07
C PRO A 181 20.34 -18.05 -4.30
N LYS A 182 20.51 -16.75 -4.03
CA LYS A 182 21.82 -16.08 -4.04
C LYS A 182 22.83 -16.70 -3.07
N SER A 183 22.36 -17.32 -1.98
CA SER A 183 23.21 -17.96 -0.98
C SER A 183 23.64 -19.40 -1.34
N TYR A 184 23.16 -19.95 -2.46
CA TYR A 184 23.47 -21.32 -2.91
C TYR A 184 24.39 -21.32 -4.14
N PRO A 185 25.19 -22.38 -4.37
CA PRO A 185 25.97 -22.53 -5.60
C PRO A 185 25.09 -22.46 -6.86
N GLY A 186 25.51 -21.66 -7.85
CA GLY A 186 24.68 -21.28 -9.02
C GLY A 186 23.83 -20.02 -8.81
N GLY A 187 23.68 -19.54 -7.58
CA GLY A 187 23.14 -18.22 -7.28
C GLY A 187 21.77 -17.95 -7.94
N SER A 188 21.70 -16.82 -8.64
CA SER A 188 20.47 -16.36 -9.32
C SER A 188 20.09 -17.21 -10.54
N SER A 189 21.01 -18.02 -11.10
CA SER A 189 20.71 -18.83 -12.28
C SER A 189 19.78 -20.00 -12.00
N ASN A 190 19.60 -20.34 -10.72
CA ASN A 190 18.72 -21.43 -10.26
C ASN A 190 17.24 -21.02 -10.16
N ILE A 191 16.93 -19.73 -10.32
CA ILE A 191 15.57 -19.19 -10.18
C ILE A 191 14.89 -19.13 -11.55
N ASN A 192 14.03 -20.11 -11.78
CA ASN A 192 13.33 -20.36 -13.03
C ASN A 192 11.84 -20.63 -12.69
N LEU A 193 10.97 -20.83 -13.69
CA LEU A 193 9.56 -21.15 -13.43
C LEU A 193 9.39 -22.52 -12.76
N ASP A 194 10.27 -23.47 -13.05
CA ASP A 194 10.33 -24.80 -12.42
C ASP A 194 10.61 -24.74 -10.91
N TYR A 195 11.43 -23.80 -10.44
CA TYR A 195 11.63 -23.52 -9.01
C TYR A 195 10.29 -23.17 -8.34
N VAL A 196 9.55 -22.26 -8.97
CA VAL A 196 8.25 -21.82 -8.47
C VAL A 196 7.22 -22.94 -8.55
N SER A 197 7.16 -23.70 -9.65
CA SER A 197 6.23 -24.84 -9.80
C SER A 197 6.51 -25.93 -8.77
N HIS A 198 7.79 -26.20 -8.49
CA HIS A 198 8.20 -27.13 -7.44
C HIS A 198 7.70 -26.68 -6.06
N ALA A 199 7.77 -25.38 -5.74
CA ALA A 199 7.18 -24.83 -4.52
C ALA A 199 5.65 -25.04 -4.44
N PHE A 200 4.93 -24.90 -5.55
CA PHE A 200 3.48 -25.17 -5.59
C PHE A 200 3.17 -26.65 -5.38
N ALA A 201 3.98 -27.54 -5.92
CA ALA A 201 3.78 -28.98 -5.76
C ALA A 201 4.12 -29.47 -4.34
N ARG A 202 5.23 -28.98 -3.75
CA ARG A 202 5.70 -29.38 -2.41
C ARG A 202 4.97 -28.68 -1.27
N HIS A 203 4.59 -27.42 -1.48
CA HIS A 203 4.01 -26.57 -0.44
C HIS A 203 2.75 -25.86 -0.94
N PRO A 204 1.74 -26.60 -1.45
CA PRO A 204 0.60 -26.02 -2.15
C PRO A 204 -0.12 -25.00 -1.29
N ALA A 205 -0.35 -25.32 -0.03
CA ALA A 205 -1.15 -24.50 0.85
C ALA A 205 -0.50 -23.11 1.12
N ILE A 206 0.80 -23.08 1.42
CA ILE A 206 1.55 -21.83 1.63
C ILE A 206 1.72 -21.09 0.30
N SER A 207 2.03 -21.80 -0.78
CA SER A 207 2.25 -21.20 -2.10
C SER A 207 0.97 -20.54 -2.63
N PHE A 208 -0.16 -21.24 -2.67
CA PHE A 208 -1.43 -20.66 -3.13
C PHE A 208 -1.88 -19.50 -2.23
N ALA A 209 -1.80 -19.63 -0.90
CA ALA A 209 -2.19 -18.56 0.01
C ALA A 209 -1.31 -17.32 -0.14
N GLY A 210 0.02 -17.51 -0.13
CA GLY A 210 1.01 -16.45 -0.20
C GLY A 210 0.94 -15.70 -1.54
N PHE A 211 0.89 -16.43 -2.66
CA PHE A 211 0.76 -15.81 -3.98
C PHE A 211 -0.62 -15.16 -4.17
N THR A 212 -1.70 -15.73 -3.63
CA THR A 212 -3.03 -15.09 -3.69
C THR A 212 -3.03 -13.76 -2.94
N ALA A 213 -2.50 -13.73 -1.72
CA ALA A 213 -2.40 -12.50 -0.94
C ALA A 213 -1.51 -11.47 -1.65
N LEU A 214 -0.34 -11.89 -2.14
CA LEU A 214 0.61 -11.04 -2.84
C LEU A 214 -0.01 -10.41 -4.10
N LEU A 215 -0.64 -11.21 -4.95
CA LEU A 215 -1.25 -10.75 -6.20
C LEU A 215 -2.44 -9.82 -5.95
N THR A 216 -3.34 -10.19 -5.05
CA THR A 216 -4.52 -9.37 -4.75
C THR A 216 -4.12 -8.04 -4.12
N VAL A 217 -3.37 -8.04 -3.02
CA VAL A 217 -2.96 -6.80 -2.33
C VAL A 217 -2.08 -5.94 -3.25
N GLY A 218 -1.16 -6.57 -3.98
CA GLY A 218 -0.26 -5.89 -4.92
C GLY A 218 -1.01 -5.21 -6.07
N CYS A 219 -1.88 -5.94 -6.77
CA CYS A 219 -2.66 -5.38 -7.89
C CYS A 219 -3.57 -4.24 -7.44
N TRP A 220 -4.23 -4.37 -6.27
CA TRP A 220 -5.05 -3.30 -5.72
C TRP A 220 -4.21 -2.07 -5.33
N HIS A 221 -3.07 -2.27 -4.68
CA HIS A 221 -2.17 -1.17 -4.31
C HIS A 221 -1.69 -0.41 -5.54
N ILE A 222 -1.24 -1.13 -6.58
CA ILE A 222 -0.74 -0.56 -7.83
C ILE A 222 -1.86 0.20 -8.56
N THR A 223 -3.03 -0.41 -8.73
CA THR A 223 -4.15 0.18 -9.48
C THR A 223 -4.67 1.44 -8.79
N TRP A 224 -4.91 1.38 -7.47
CA TRP A 224 -5.33 2.56 -6.69
C TRP A 224 -4.23 3.63 -6.63
N GLY A 225 -2.96 3.22 -6.59
CA GLY A 225 -1.81 4.12 -6.68
C GLY A 225 -1.79 4.91 -8.00
N TRP A 226 -2.01 4.23 -9.12
CA TRP A 226 -2.12 4.84 -10.45
C TRP A 226 -3.37 5.72 -10.61
N ALA A 227 -4.52 5.30 -10.09
CA ALA A 227 -5.70 6.15 -10.07
C ALA A 227 -5.43 7.47 -9.32
N LYS A 228 -4.75 7.40 -8.17
CA LYS A 228 -4.32 8.59 -7.40
C LYS A 228 -3.29 9.43 -8.15
N TRP A 229 -2.36 8.79 -8.86
CA TRP A 229 -1.37 9.48 -9.68
C TRP A 229 -2.00 10.34 -10.77
N LEU A 230 -2.98 9.77 -11.47
CA LEU A 230 -3.67 10.38 -12.59
C LEU A 230 -4.76 11.39 -12.17
N GLY A 231 -4.97 11.59 -10.86
CA GLY A 231 -6.04 12.46 -10.37
C GLY A 231 -7.44 11.86 -10.53
N TRP A 232 -7.54 10.53 -10.60
CA TRP A 232 -8.76 9.82 -11.00
C TRP A 232 -9.44 9.05 -9.87
N THR A 233 -9.06 9.26 -8.60
CA THR A 233 -9.80 8.66 -7.49
C THR A 233 -11.21 9.25 -7.37
N PRO A 234 -12.14 8.56 -6.68
CA PRO A 234 -13.49 9.08 -6.43
C PRO A 234 -13.47 10.48 -5.78
N ASP A 235 -12.60 10.70 -4.80
CA ASP A 235 -12.47 11.99 -4.08
C ASP A 235 -11.98 13.14 -4.95
N GLN A 236 -11.32 12.83 -6.07
CA GLN A 236 -10.79 13.81 -7.03
C GLN A 236 -11.78 14.11 -8.16
N SER A 237 -13.06 13.75 -8.00
CA SER A 237 -14.12 14.12 -8.94
C SER A 237 -14.50 15.60 -8.77
N THR A 238 -14.42 16.37 -9.84
CA THR A 238 -14.75 17.82 -9.89
C THR A 238 -16.23 18.10 -10.14
N GLN A 239 -17.04 17.07 -10.38
CA GLN A 239 -18.49 17.18 -10.59
C GLN A 239 -19.19 17.66 -9.30
N MET A 240 -20.34 18.33 -9.44
CA MET A 240 -21.16 18.84 -8.33
C MET A 240 -22.55 18.19 -8.27
N GLY A 241 -23.17 18.21 -7.09
CA GLY A 241 -24.52 17.67 -6.85
C GLY A 241 -24.63 16.15 -7.07
N THR A 242 -25.81 15.68 -7.49
CA THR A 242 -26.08 14.24 -7.74
C THR A 242 -25.14 13.59 -8.76
N LYS A 243 -24.64 14.37 -9.73
CA LYS A 243 -23.63 13.92 -10.72
C LYS A 243 -22.29 13.60 -10.07
N ARG A 244 -21.95 14.22 -8.93
CA ARG A 244 -20.74 13.91 -8.16
C ARG A 244 -20.78 12.50 -7.60
N GLU A 245 -21.91 12.12 -6.99
CA GLU A 245 -22.07 10.81 -6.35
C GLU A 245 -22.07 9.68 -7.38
N LEU A 246 -22.74 9.87 -8.52
CA LEU A 246 -22.67 8.92 -9.63
C LEU A 246 -21.25 8.79 -10.19
N SER A 247 -20.52 9.90 -10.35
CA SER A 247 -19.13 9.90 -10.82
C SER A 247 -18.20 9.16 -9.84
N LYS A 248 -18.35 9.39 -8.53
CA LYS A 248 -17.60 8.68 -7.49
C LYS A 248 -17.83 7.19 -7.55
N LYS A 249 -19.10 6.75 -7.56
CA LYS A 249 -19.47 5.32 -7.63
C LYS A 249 -18.91 4.68 -8.90
N ARG A 250 -19.09 5.33 -10.06
CA ARG A 250 -18.56 4.83 -11.34
C ARG A 250 -17.03 4.66 -11.31
N ARG A 251 -16.29 5.67 -10.86
CA ARG A 251 -14.82 5.59 -10.74
C ARG A 251 -14.41 4.46 -9.81
N TRP A 252 -15.08 4.32 -8.67
CA TRP A 252 -14.83 3.25 -7.72
C TRP A 252 -15.00 1.85 -8.36
N TYR A 253 -16.11 1.61 -9.06
CA TYR A 253 -16.33 0.33 -9.75
C TYR A 253 -15.30 0.07 -10.84
N ILE A 254 -14.93 1.08 -11.63
CA ILE A 254 -13.93 0.88 -12.69
C ILE A 254 -12.55 0.59 -12.10
N ILE A 255 -12.11 1.32 -11.07
CA ILE A 255 -10.80 1.09 -10.43
C ILE A 255 -10.74 -0.34 -9.87
N ASN A 256 -11.78 -0.79 -9.17
CA ASN A 256 -11.83 -2.15 -8.64
C ASN A 256 -11.96 -3.20 -9.75
N GLY A 257 -12.71 -2.92 -10.81
CA GLY A 257 -12.81 -3.79 -11.98
C GLY A 257 -11.46 -3.99 -12.69
N ILE A 258 -10.67 -2.92 -12.85
CA ILE A 258 -9.30 -2.99 -13.39
C ILE A 258 -8.39 -3.79 -12.45
N ALA A 259 -8.46 -3.53 -11.15
CA ALA A 259 -7.64 -4.25 -10.17
C ALA A 259 -7.96 -5.76 -10.19
N ALA A 260 -9.24 -6.12 -10.20
CA ALA A 260 -9.71 -7.50 -10.30
C ALA A 260 -9.27 -8.15 -11.61
N ALA A 261 -9.41 -7.46 -12.75
CA ALA A 261 -8.98 -7.96 -14.05
C ALA A 261 -7.46 -8.23 -14.08
N ALA A 262 -6.66 -7.31 -13.53
CA ALA A 262 -5.20 -7.50 -13.42
C ALA A 262 -4.85 -8.68 -12.52
N THR A 263 -5.52 -8.84 -11.38
CA THR A 263 -5.32 -10.00 -10.48
C THR A 263 -5.69 -11.31 -11.13
N VAL A 264 -6.87 -11.38 -11.77
CA VAL A 264 -7.35 -12.60 -12.46
C VAL A 264 -6.43 -12.97 -13.60
N LEU A 265 -6.00 -11.99 -14.41
CA LEU A 265 -5.03 -12.22 -15.48
C LEU A 265 -3.74 -12.81 -14.91
N TRP A 266 -3.17 -12.20 -13.86
CA TRP A 266 -1.92 -12.67 -13.27
C TRP A 266 -2.08 -14.09 -12.73
N MET A 267 -3.14 -14.35 -11.97
CA MET A 267 -3.49 -15.66 -11.42
C MET A 267 -3.74 -16.72 -12.50
N ALA A 268 -4.32 -16.36 -13.65
CA ALA A 268 -4.60 -17.31 -14.71
C ALA A 268 -3.30 -17.95 -15.23
N GLY A 269 -2.27 -17.15 -15.50
CA GLY A 269 -0.97 -17.71 -15.91
C GLY A 269 -0.22 -18.38 -14.77
N SER A 270 -0.22 -17.80 -13.57
CA SER A 270 0.54 -18.36 -12.44
C SER A 270 -0.09 -19.64 -11.88
N PHE A 271 -1.38 -19.65 -11.61
CA PHE A 271 -2.06 -20.82 -11.05
C PHE A 271 -2.54 -21.79 -12.13
N GLY A 272 -2.94 -21.28 -13.29
CA GLY A 272 -3.42 -22.12 -14.38
C GLY A 272 -2.31 -22.90 -15.08
N VAL A 273 -1.08 -22.36 -15.11
CA VAL A 273 0.04 -22.99 -15.82
C VAL A 273 1.21 -23.28 -14.87
N ILE A 274 1.79 -22.27 -14.23
CA ILE A 274 3.02 -22.47 -13.43
C ILE A 274 2.79 -23.41 -12.25
N ALA A 275 1.72 -23.21 -11.48
CA ALA A 275 1.42 -24.07 -10.32
C ALA A 275 1.12 -25.53 -10.71
N ARG A 276 0.75 -25.77 -11.98
CA ARG A 276 0.52 -27.12 -12.53
C ARG A 276 1.77 -27.73 -13.16
N GLY A 277 2.89 -27.02 -13.18
CA GLY A 277 4.17 -27.48 -13.73
C GLY A 277 4.79 -28.67 -12.98
N GLY A 278 4.34 -28.94 -11.76
CA GLY A 278 4.78 -30.09 -10.96
C GLY A 278 6.16 -29.91 -10.32
N GLU A 279 6.63 -30.99 -9.70
CA GLU A 279 7.93 -31.02 -9.02
C GLU A 279 9.08 -31.11 -10.03
N ALA A 280 10.09 -30.25 -9.88
CA ALA A 280 11.39 -30.47 -10.51
C ALA A 280 12.01 -31.80 -10.03
N LEU A 281 12.56 -32.57 -10.97
CA LEU A 281 13.09 -33.92 -10.72
C LEU A 281 14.62 -33.92 -10.56
N GLY A 282 15.14 -35.05 -10.06
CA GLY A 282 16.58 -35.32 -10.03
C GLY A 282 17.37 -34.42 -9.07
N TRP A 283 18.57 -34.02 -9.48
CA TRP A 283 19.46 -33.21 -8.65
C TRP A 283 18.92 -31.79 -8.43
N VAL A 284 18.29 -31.20 -9.45
CA VAL A 284 17.71 -29.84 -9.41
C VAL A 284 16.61 -29.76 -8.35
N GLY A 285 15.67 -30.72 -8.35
CA GLY A 285 14.61 -30.78 -7.33
C GLY A 285 15.14 -30.88 -5.90
N ARG A 286 16.20 -31.68 -5.67
CA ARG A 286 16.84 -31.77 -4.35
C ARG A 286 17.46 -30.45 -3.91
N GLN A 287 18.08 -29.73 -4.84
CA GLN A 287 18.63 -28.41 -4.58
C GLN A 287 17.53 -27.41 -4.19
N TYR A 288 16.36 -27.47 -4.84
CA TYR A 288 15.20 -26.64 -4.49
C TYR A 288 14.67 -26.96 -3.09
N ASP A 289 14.50 -28.24 -2.76
CA ASP A 289 14.12 -28.68 -1.42
C ASP A 289 15.10 -28.16 -0.35
N GLU A 290 16.41 -28.18 -0.61
CA GLU A 290 17.42 -27.63 0.30
C GLU A 290 17.29 -26.12 0.48
N MET A 291 17.06 -25.38 -0.60
CA MET A 291 16.80 -23.94 -0.53
C MET A 291 15.57 -23.65 0.33
N TYR A 292 14.46 -24.37 0.12
CA TYR A 292 13.24 -24.17 0.92
C TYR A 292 13.44 -24.51 2.39
N LYS A 293 14.29 -25.49 2.73
CA LYS A 293 14.61 -25.85 4.12
C LYS A 293 15.35 -24.76 4.87
N SER A 294 16.16 -23.96 4.17
CA SER A 294 16.89 -22.85 4.80
C SER A 294 15.98 -21.71 5.25
N ILE A 295 14.74 -21.63 4.75
CA ILE A 295 13.81 -20.56 5.10
C ILE A 295 13.17 -20.90 6.46
N PRO A 296 13.35 -20.07 7.51
CA PRO A 296 13.02 -20.43 8.88
C PRO A 296 11.52 -20.70 9.15
N ILE A 297 10.62 -20.21 8.28
CA ILE A 297 9.18 -20.45 8.37
C ILE A 297 8.80 -21.73 7.61
N VAL A 298 9.28 -21.88 6.36
CA VAL A 298 8.98 -23.03 5.50
C VAL A 298 9.68 -24.30 6.03
N GLY A 299 10.93 -24.18 6.49
CA GLY A 299 11.69 -25.25 7.13
C GLY A 299 11.03 -25.81 8.39
N ARG A 300 10.50 -24.95 9.27
CA ARG A 300 9.73 -25.38 10.45
C ARG A 300 8.41 -26.05 10.06
N TRP A 301 7.73 -25.53 9.04
CA TRP A 301 6.50 -26.15 8.55
C TRP A 301 6.75 -27.52 7.91
N MET A 302 7.88 -27.69 7.22
CA MET A 302 8.32 -28.98 6.69
C MET A 302 8.63 -30.02 7.77
N GLN A 303 9.11 -29.59 8.95
CA GLN A 303 9.28 -30.48 10.10
C GLN A 303 7.91 -30.90 10.66
N ILE A 304 6.95 -29.97 10.76
CA ILE A 304 5.63 -30.22 11.36
C ILE A 304 4.71 -31.05 10.45
N CYS A 305 4.70 -30.79 9.13
CA CYS A 305 3.84 -31.52 8.18
C CYS A 305 4.34 -32.93 7.85
N ARG A 306 5.60 -33.24 8.15
CA ARG A 306 6.12 -34.62 8.09
C ARG A 306 5.45 -35.54 9.13
N ASP A 307 4.95 -34.95 10.22
CA ASP A 307 4.46 -35.70 11.39
C ASP A 307 2.92 -35.73 11.52
N ARG A 308 2.15 -35.00 10.69
CA ARG A 308 0.68 -34.96 10.79
C ARG A 308 -0.03 -34.87 9.43
N HIS A 309 -0.96 -35.79 9.18
CA HIS A 309 -1.85 -35.84 8.01
C HIS A 309 -2.76 -34.58 7.88
N SER A 310 -2.22 -33.55 7.23
CA SER A 310 -2.74 -32.66 6.16
C SER A 310 -4.20 -32.17 6.04
N TYR A 311 -5.09 -32.26 7.04
CA TYR A 311 -6.46 -31.69 6.92
C TYR A 311 -6.66 -30.37 7.71
N LEU A 312 -6.05 -30.25 8.89
CA LEU A 312 -6.14 -29.04 9.72
C LEU A 312 -5.43 -27.83 9.08
N SER A 313 -4.37 -28.06 8.31
CA SER A 313 -3.59 -27.01 7.65
C SER A 313 -4.35 -26.32 6.52
N LEU A 314 -5.21 -27.05 5.79
CA LEU A 314 -6.09 -26.49 4.76
C LEU A 314 -7.14 -25.55 5.34
N ILE A 315 -7.70 -25.90 6.51
CA ILE A 315 -8.71 -25.09 7.20
C ILE A 315 -8.11 -23.78 7.72
N VAL A 316 -6.93 -23.81 8.35
CA VAL A 316 -6.23 -22.59 8.80
C VAL A 316 -5.89 -21.68 7.62
N ILE A 317 -5.65 -22.24 6.44
CA ILE A 317 -5.31 -21.49 5.23
C ILE A 317 -6.55 -20.93 4.54
N LEU A 318 -7.67 -21.66 4.50
CA LEU A 318 -8.96 -21.09 4.06
C LEU A 318 -9.41 -19.98 5.02
N ILE A 319 -9.12 -20.10 6.31
CA ILE A 319 -9.36 -19.04 7.30
C ILE A 319 -8.39 -17.87 7.09
N ALA A 320 -7.10 -18.09 6.83
CA ALA A 320 -6.13 -17.01 6.62
C ALA A 320 -6.34 -16.29 5.28
N VAL A 321 -6.68 -17.02 4.21
CA VAL A 321 -7.07 -16.46 2.91
C VAL A 321 -8.42 -15.78 3.03
N GLY A 322 -9.40 -16.42 3.69
CA GLY A 322 -10.71 -15.84 4.00
C GLY A 322 -10.64 -14.61 4.89
N LEU A 323 -9.66 -14.53 5.80
CA LEU A 323 -9.34 -13.34 6.58
C LEU A 323 -8.57 -12.33 5.76
N ALA A 324 -7.67 -12.69 4.84
CA ALA A 324 -6.98 -11.73 3.99
C ALA A 324 -7.94 -11.10 2.95
N THR A 325 -8.81 -11.90 2.34
CA THR A 325 -9.87 -11.44 1.44
C THR A 325 -11.00 -10.77 2.23
N GLY A 326 -11.36 -11.30 3.39
CA GLY A 326 -12.38 -10.76 4.29
C GLY A 326 -11.97 -9.46 4.96
N ILE A 327 -10.72 -9.32 5.43
CA ILE A 327 -10.15 -8.05 5.89
C ILE A 327 -10.05 -7.07 4.73
N SER A 328 -9.78 -7.51 3.50
CA SER A 328 -9.87 -6.63 2.34
C SER A 328 -11.31 -6.15 2.15
N VAL A 329 -12.31 -7.06 2.11
CA VAL A 329 -13.74 -6.72 1.98
C VAL A 329 -14.26 -5.86 3.14
N ILE A 330 -13.83 -6.11 4.38
CA ILE A 330 -14.19 -5.33 5.58
C ILE A 330 -13.51 -3.97 5.58
N ILE A 331 -12.23 -3.87 5.19
CA ILE A 331 -11.56 -2.58 4.94
C ILE A 331 -12.27 -1.83 3.80
N PHE A 332 -12.81 -2.52 2.80
CA PHE A 332 -13.60 -1.92 1.72
C PHE A 332 -15.00 -1.48 2.18
N ALA A 333 -15.66 -2.22 3.06
CA ALA A 333 -16.92 -1.82 3.69
C ALA A 333 -16.73 -0.65 4.68
N ASP A 334 -15.59 -0.59 5.37
CA ASP A 334 -15.21 0.53 6.26
C ASP A 334 -14.85 1.82 5.48
N ILE A 335 -14.43 1.68 4.22
CA ILE A 335 -14.32 2.82 3.29
C ILE A 335 -15.71 3.29 2.83
N ASP A 336 -16.68 2.38 2.71
CA ASP A 336 -18.07 2.71 2.35
C ASP A 336 -18.82 3.38 3.53
N SER A 337 -18.61 2.93 4.77
CA SER A 337 -19.23 3.51 5.97
C SER A 337 -18.68 4.89 6.37
N THR A 338 -17.46 5.24 5.92
CA THR A 338 -16.95 6.62 6.04
C THR A 338 -17.46 7.55 4.93
N ILE A 339 -18.25 7.03 3.99
CA ILE A 339 -18.93 7.77 2.92
C ILE A 339 -20.44 7.88 3.21
N ASP A 340 -20.94 7.34 4.33
CA ASP A 340 -22.32 7.53 4.77
C ASP A 340 -22.44 8.77 5.68
N ILE A 341 -22.48 9.96 5.07
CA ILE A 341 -23.06 11.15 5.68
C ILE A 341 -24.49 11.23 5.15
N ASP A 342 -25.40 10.42 5.70
CA ASP A 342 -26.84 10.57 5.47
C ASP A 342 -27.69 10.24 6.72
N THR A 343 -27.20 10.64 7.90
CA THR A 343 -28.00 10.63 9.13
C THR A 343 -27.88 11.95 9.92
N PHE A 344 -28.13 13.07 9.25
CA PHE A 344 -28.43 14.35 9.95
C PHE A 344 -29.50 15.21 9.25
N GLY A 345 -30.33 14.61 8.37
CA GLY A 345 -31.27 15.34 7.51
C GLY A 345 -32.73 14.90 7.56
N ARG A 346 -33.17 14.19 8.62
CA ARG A 346 -34.60 13.86 8.83
C ARG A 346 -34.99 14.08 10.28
N SER A 347 -35.28 15.33 10.64
CA SER A 347 -36.10 15.66 11.83
C SER A 347 -36.61 17.11 11.82
N ILE A 348 -36.78 17.75 10.65
CA ILE A 348 -37.44 19.07 10.57
C ILE A 348 -38.41 19.07 9.39
N HIS A 349 -39.45 18.25 9.53
CA HIS A 349 -40.72 18.40 8.82
C HIS A 349 -41.69 17.39 9.45
N GLU A 350 -42.16 17.67 10.67
CA GLU A 350 -43.40 17.16 11.27
C GLU A 350 -43.49 17.67 12.71
N SER A 351 -43.96 18.92 12.86
CA SER A 351 -44.85 19.43 13.93
C SER A 351 -44.94 20.94 13.82
#